data_AF-A0A452ZK70-F1
#
_entry.id   AF-A0A452ZK70-F1
#
_cell.length_a   1.000
_cell.length_b   1.000
_cell.length_c   1.000
_cell.angle_alpha   90.00
_cell.angle_beta   90.00
_cell.angle_gamma   90.00
#
_symmetry.space_group_name_H-M   'P 1'
#
loop_
_entity.id
_entity.type
_entity.pdbx_description
1 polymer ?
#
loop_
_entity_poly.entity_id
_entity_poly.type
_entity_poly.pdbx_seq_one_letter_code
_entity_poly.pdbx_strand_id
1 'polypeptide(L)' 'MIPHSEDAVQVTQNFANYFISQARKSPNRPPADKVLDNLIYNYIPTFSGKTSKSFELVYLFS' A
#
# COMPACT_ATOMS: atom_id res chain seq x y z
N MET A 1 1.42 14.58 16.40
CA MET A 1 0.33 13.59 16.53
C MET A 1 -0.14 13.25 15.12
N ILE A 2 -0.30 11.98 14.79
CA ILE A 2 -0.84 11.57 13.48
C ILE A 2 -2.37 11.78 13.53
N PRO A 3 -3.00 12.41 12.53
CA PRO A 3 -4.45 12.61 12.52
C PRO A 3 -5.21 11.28 12.41
N HIS A 4 -6.17 11.06 13.30
CA HIS A 4 -7.04 9.87 13.32
C HIS A 4 -8.54 10.22 13.35
N SER A 5 -8.90 11.47 13.00
CA SER A 5 -10.30 11.87 12.86
C SER A 5 -10.96 11.20 11.65
N GLU A 6 -12.29 11.17 11.62
CA GLU A 6 -13.06 10.67 10.47
C GLU A 6 -12.65 11.37 9.16
N ASP A 7 -12.56 12.70 9.18
CA ASP A 7 -12.14 13.49 8.02
C ASP A 7 -10.74 13.08 7.52
N ALA A 8 -9.80 12.81 8.43
CA ALA A 8 -8.45 12.38 8.05
C ALA A 8 -8.48 11.04 7.31
N VAL A 9 -9.30 10.09 7.78
CA VAL A 9 -9.50 8.80 7.12
C VAL A 9 -10.15 8.98 5.75
N GLN A 10 -11.19 9.82 5.65
CA GLN A 10 -11.88 10.09 4.39
C GLN A 10 -10.96 10.73 3.35
N VAL A 11 -10.08 11.66 3.76
CA VAL A 11 -9.08 12.28 2.87
C VAL A 11 -8.14 11.23 2.29
N THR A 12 -7.59 10.34 3.12
CA THR A 12 -6.70 9.25 2.66
C THR A 12 -7.43 8.34 1.67
N GLN A 13 -8.66 7.94 1.96
CA GLN A 13 -9.44 7.09 1.06
C GLN A 13 -9.76 7.78 -0.27
N ASN A 14 -10.13 9.06 -0.24
CA ASN A 14 -10.42 9.83 -1.45
C ASN A 14 -9.19 9.96 -2.36
N PHE A 15 -8.02 10.23 -1.79
CA PHE A 15 -6.77 10.27 -2.53
C PHE A 15 -6.45 8.91 -3.17
N ALA A 16 -6.55 7.82 -2.40
CA ALA A 16 -6.31 6.47 -2.90
C ALA A 16 -7.28 6.09 -4.04
N ASN A 17 -8.57 6.39 -3.89
CA ASN A 17 -9.58 6.18 -4.91
C ASN A 17 -9.24 6.91 -6.22
N TYR A 18 -8.85 8.19 -6.10
CA TYR A 18 -8.44 8.98 -7.25
C TYR A 18 -7.21 8.39 -7.94
N PHE A 19 -6.16 8.05 -7.18
CA PHE A 19 -4.94 7.48 -7.74
C PHE A 19 -5.23 6.17 -8.52
N ILE A 20 -6.02 5.27 -7.93
CA ILE A 20 -6.43 4.03 -8.59
C ILE A 20 -7.28 4.31 -9.85
N SER A 21 -8.14 5.34 -9.84
CA SER A 21 -8.88 5.75 -11.03
C SER A 21 -7.97 6.19 -12.19
N GLN A 22 -6.83 6.83 -11.89
CA GLN A 22 -5.84 7.17 -12.91
C GLN A 22 -5.11 5.93 -13.42
N ALA A 23 -4.71 5.02 -12.52
CA ALA A 23 -4.06 3.77 -12.90
C ALA A 23 -4.91 2.91 -13.85
N ARG A 24 -6.24 2.87 -13.65
CA ARG A 24 -7.18 2.12 -14.51
C ARG A 24 -7.22 2.59 -15.97
N LYS A 25 -6.81 3.83 -16.25
CA LYS A 25 -6.73 4.37 -17.61
C LYS A 25 -5.55 3.80 -18.40
N SER A 26 -4.58 3.17 -17.73
CA SER A 26 -3.43 2.55 -18.39
C SER A 26 -3.84 1.25 -19.12
N PRO A 27 -3.37 1.03 -20.36
CA PRO A 27 -3.57 -0.23 -21.07
C PRO A 27 -2.63 -1.35 -20.60
N ASN A 28 -1.73 -1.11 -19.62
CA ASN A 28 -0.76 -2.10 -19.17
C ASN A 28 -1.44 -3.36 -18.62
N ARG A 29 -1.21 -4.52 -19.24
CA ARG A 29 -1.73 -5.83 -18.82
C ARG A 29 -0.63 -6.89 -18.95
N PRO A 30 0.24 -7.05 -17.93
CA PRO A 30 1.29 -8.07 -17.95
C PRO A 30 0.72 -9.50 -17.90
N PRO A 31 1.49 -10.52 -18.32
CA PRO A 31 1.11 -11.93 -18.18
C PRO A 31 0.79 -12.33 -16.74
N ALA A 32 -0.24 -13.16 -16.55
CA ALA A 32 -0.80 -13.48 -15.24
C ALA A 32 0.20 -14.19 -14.31
N ASP A 33 1.00 -15.09 -14.84
CA ASP A 33 2.11 -15.76 -14.15
C ASP A 33 3.10 -14.75 -13.56
N LYS A 34 3.58 -13.81 -14.37
CA LYS A 34 4.48 -12.75 -13.91
C LYS A 34 3.83 -11.85 -12.89
N VAL A 35 2.52 -11.57 -13.00
CA VAL A 35 1.81 -10.77 -12.00
C VAL A 35 1.83 -11.49 -10.66
N LEU A 36 1.46 -12.78 -10.63
CA LEU A 36 1.37 -13.57 -9.40
C LEU A 36 2.71 -13.62 -8.65
N ASP A 37 3.82 -13.77 -9.37
CA ASP A 37 5.17 -13.80 -8.77
C ASP A 37 5.58 -12.45 -8.14
N ASN A 38 4.99 -11.33 -8.59
CA ASN A 38 5.36 -9.98 -8.17
C ASN A 38 4.37 -9.30 -7.21
N LEU A 39 3.33 -10.00 -6.75
CA LEU A 39 2.37 -9.44 -5.80
C LEU A 39 2.99 -9.31 -4.40
N ILE A 40 2.55 -8.28 -3.66
CA ILE A 40 2.96 -8.08 -2.26
C ILE A 40 2.57 -9.26 -1.34
N TYR A 41 1.63 -10.10 -1.76
CA TYR A 41 1.21 -11.31 -1.06
C TYR A 41 2.33 -12.34 -0.88
N ASN A 42 3.39 -12.26 -1.69
CA ASN A 42 4.55 -13.15 -1.60
C ASN A 42 5.54 -12.75 -0.49
N TYR A 43 5.25 -11.68 0.25
CA TYR A 43 6.13 -11.14 1.27
C TYR A 43 5.41 -11.04 2.62
N ILE A 44 6.16 -11.29 3.70
CA ILE A 44 5.67 -11.18 5.07
C ILE A 44 6.24 -9.90 5.68
N PRO A 45 5.41 -8.97 6.17
CA PRO A 45 5.91 -7.76 6.81
C PRO A 45 6.52 -8.07 8.17
N THR A 46 7.51 -7.28 8.57
CA THR A 46 8.10 -7.30 9.90
C THR A 46 7.44 -6.24 10.78
N PHE A 47 7.06 -6.63 12.00
CA PHE A 47 6.53 -5.69 12.98
C PHE A 47 7.64 -4.80 13.55
N SER A 48 7.52 -3.50 13.31
CA SER A 48 8.46 -2.47 13.76
C SER A 48 7.86 -1.51 14.78
N GLY A 49 6.56 -1.58 15.10
CA GLY A 49 5.90 -0.56 15.95
C GLY A 49 6.45 -0.40 17.37
N LYS A 50 7.22 -1.36 17.88
CA LYS A 50 7.93 -1.24 19.18
C LYS A 50 9.28 -0.51 19.08
N THR A 51 9.96 -0.62 17.93
CA THR A 51 11.33 -0.08 17.73
C THR A 51 11.33 1.19 16.88
N SER A 52 10.42 1.28 15.92
CA SER A 52 10.10 2.42 15.07
C SER A 52 8.87 3.14 15.61
N LYS A 53 8.96 4.46 15.76
CA LYS A 53 7.80 5.31 16.11
C LYS A 53 7.00 5.77 14.88
N SER A 54 7.42 5.37 13.68
CA SER A 54 6.88 5.92 12.42
C SER A 54 5.96 4.95 11.68
N PHE A 55 6.25 3.65 11.73
CA PHE A 55 5.50 2.62 11.01
C PHE A 55 5.33 1.38 11.88
N GLU A 56 4.13 0.80 11.87
CA GLU A 56 3.81 -0.41 12.62
C GLU A 56 4.37 -1.67 11.94
N LEU A 57 4.20 -1.77 10.63
CA LEU A 57 4.64 -2.89 9.79
C LEU A 57 5.49 -2.37 8.63
N VAL A 58 6.61 -3.05 8.33
CA VAL A 58 7.51 -2.73 7.22
C VAL A 58 7.86 -3.98 6.43
N TYR A 59 7.96 -3.84 5.10
CA TYR A 59 8.51 -4.89 4.24
C TYR A 59 10.01 -4.64 4.05
N LEU A 60 10.84 -5.63 4.35
CA LEU A 60 12.29 -5.58 4.20
C LEU A 60 12.71 -6.52 3.09
N PHE A 61 13.46 -6.00 2.11
CA PHE A 61 13.98 -6.75 0.96
C PHE A 61 15.52 -6.65 0.96
N SER A 62 16.19 -7.76 0.64
CA SER A 62 17.66 -7.88 0.62
C SER A 62 18.19 -8.11 -0.77
#